data_AF-A0A8B9JS98-F1
#
_entry.id   AF-A0A8B9JS98-F1
#
_cell.length_a   1.000
_cell.length_b   1.000
_cell.length_c   1.000
_cell.angle_alpha   90.00
_cell.angle_beta   90.00
_cell.angle_gamma   90.00
#
_symmetry.space_group_name_H-M   'P 1'
#
loop_
_entity.id
_entity.type
_entity.pdbx_description
1 polymer ?
#
loop_
_entity_poly.entity_id
_entity_poly.type
_entity_poly.pdbx_seq_one_letter_code
_entity_poly.pdbx_strand_id
1 'polypeptide(L)'
;MIQSMLRLGGIDVLPGSYEAGLRNLAIKGRATQSSLNGSGMWAGIGVAGNAIDGNRNSALAKGSCTQTANESSPWWRVNLHLKYSISAVALTNRGDCCSDGLDGAEIRIGNSIENEGKDNPICDTVSSIPAGQTVYYNCSSLLEGSYVTVVLPREGTLSLCEVEVNPVNINT
;
A
#
# COMPACT_ATOMS: atom_id res chain seq x y z
N MET A 1 41.70 1.32 -15.36
CA MET A 1 41.27 1.23 -13.95
C MET A 1 40.41 -0.01 -13.85
N ILE A 2 40.95 -1.12 -13.37
CA ILE A 2 40.26 -2.41 -13.36
C ILE A 2 39.42 -2.44 -12.08
N GLN A 3 38.10 -2.34 -12.17
CA GLN A 3 37.21 -2.49 -11.01
C GLN A 3 37.02 -3.99 -10.73
N SER A 4 37.47 -4.43 -9.56
CA SER A 4 37.33 -5.81 -9.10
C SER A 4 35.88 -6.14 -8.75
N MET A 5 35.39 -7.28 -9.24
CA MET A 5 34.07 -7.82 -8.91
C MET A 5 34.05 -8.37 -7.46
N LEU A 6 33.03 -8.04 -6.66
CA LEU A 6 32.80 -8.69 -5.37
C LEU A 6 32.07 -10.02 -5.58
N ARG A 7 32.70 -11.13 -5.20
CA ARG A 7 32.07 -12.46 -5.19
C ARG A 7 31.43 -12.72 -3.84
N LEU A 8 30.11 -12.65 -3.77
CA LEU A 8 29.31 -13.28 -2.72
C LEU A 8 28.41 -14.31 -3.40
N GLY A 9 28.67 -15.60 -3.20
CA GLY A 9 27.72 -16.66 -3.56
C GLY A 9 27.54 -17.00 -5.05
N GLY A 10 28.44 -16.60 -5.95
CA GLY A 10 28.49 -17.15 -7.31
C GLY A 10 27.55 -16.53 -8.35
N ILE A 11 27.06 -15.31 -8.13
CA ILE A 11 26.37 -14.52 -9.16
C ILE A 11 27.27 -13.33 -9.51
N ASP A 12 27.68 -13.23 -10.78
CA ASP A 12 28.42 -12.09 -11.29
C ASP A 12 27.45 -10.90 -11.46
N VAL A 13 27.53 -9.90 -10.58
CA VAL A 13 26.72 -8.67 -10.67
C VAL A 13 27.62 -7.52 -11.10
N LEU A 14 27.26 -6.85 -12.20
CA LEU A 14 27.96 -5.65 -12.67
C LEU A 14 27.64 -4.47 -11.75
N PRO A 15 28.62 -3.63 -11.36
CA PRO A 15 28.33 -2.38 -10.67
C PRO A 15 27.65 -1.44 -11.67
N GLY A 16 26.34 -1.25 -11.50
CA GLY A 16 25.49 -0.47 -12.41
C GLY A 16 24.24 -1.18 -12.93
N SER A 17 23.99 -2.44 -12.54
CA SER A 17 22.72 -3.13 -12.81
C SER A 17 21.78 -3.11 -11.60
N TYR A 18 21.79 -2.03 -10.81
CA TYR A 18 20.70 -1.81 -9.87
C TYR A 18 19.44 -1.61 -10.71
N GLU A 19 18.42 -2.43 -10.50
CA GLU A 19 17.13 -2.24 -11.13
C GLU A 19 16.65 -0.82 -10.85
N ALA A 20 16.70 0.05 -11.85
CA ALA A 20 15.96 1.31 -11.89
C ALA A 20 14.46 1.03 -12.13
N GLY A 21 13.91 0.03 -11.42
CA GLY A 21 12.50 -0.29 -11.36
C GLY A 21 11.95 0.25 -10.05
N LEU A 22 10.83 0.97 -10.13
CA LEU A 22 10.04 1.39 -8.96
C LEU A 22 9.83 0.19 -8.03
N ARG A 23 10.60 0.10 -6.95
CA ARG A 23 10.59 -1.05 -6.07
C ARG A 23 9.40 -0.93 -5.12
N ASN A 24 8.28 -1.58 -5.44
CA ASN A 24 7.16 -1.71 -4.52
C ASN A 24 7.62 -2.48 -3.25
N LEU A 25 7.76 -1.77 -2.14
CA LEU A 25 8.18 -2.33 -0.85
C LEU A 25 7.08 -3.18 -0.21
N ALA A 26 5.82 -2.90 -0.53
CA ALA A 26 4.67 -3.49 0.14
C ALA A 26 4.54 -5.00 -0.11
N ILE A 27 5.00 -5.49 -1.27
CA ILE A 27 4.96 -6.91 -1.66
C ILE A 27 5.73 -7.84 -0.72
N LYS A 28 6.67 -7.29 0.04
CA LYS A 28 7.46 -8.03 1.04
C LYS A 28 6.96 -7.83 2.47
N GLY A 29 5.92 -7.02 2.64
CA GLY A 29 5.38 -6.67 3.93
C GLY A 29 4.34 -7.66 4.44
N ARG A 30 3.74 -7.32 5.57
CA ARG A 30 2.59 -8.02 6.13
C ARG A 30 1.43 -7.05 6.32
N ALA A 31 0.34 -7.29 5.60
CA ALA A 31 -0.86 -6.48 5.68
C ALA A 31 -1.84 -6.97 6.77
N THR A 32 -2.57 -6.05 7.37
CA THR A 32 -3.70 -6.29 8.28
C THR A 32 -4.72 -5.16 8.12
N GLN A 33 -5.95 -5.37 8.59
CA GLN A 33 -7.03 -4.38 8.50
C GLN A 33 -7.94 -4.46 9.73
N SER A 34 -8.78 -3.44 9.93
CA SER A 34 -9.69 -3.30 11.08
C SER A 34 -10.64 -4.47 11.25
N SER A 35 -11.25 -4.91 10.15
CA SER A 35 -12.21 -6.00 10.11
C SER A 35 -12.22 -6.68 8.74
N LEU A 36 -12.75 -7.90 8.67
CA LEU A 36 -13.03 -8.56 7.39
C LEU A 36 -14.54 -8.56 7.18
N ASN A 37 -15.00 -8.17 5.99
CA ASN A 37 -16.43 -8.28 5.68
C ASN A 37 -16.88 -9.75 5.78
N GLY A 38 -17.70 -10.06 6.78
CA GLY A 38 -18.25 -11.40 7.01
C GLY A 38 -19.65 -11.62 6.44
N SER A 39 -20.17 -10.68 5.64
CA SER A 39 -21.57 -10.69 5.21
C SER A 39 -21.75 -10.53 3.69
N GLY A 40 -22.88 -11.02 3.19
CA GLY A 40 -23.24 -10.96 1.77
C GLY A 40 -22.50 -11.96 0.88
N MET A 41 -22.66 -11.80 -0.44
CA MET A 41 -22.12 -12.71 -1.45
C MET A 41 -20.59 -12.81 -1.44
N TRP A 42 -19.90 -11.75 -1.01
CA TRP A 42 -18.45 -11.63 -1.01
C TRP A 42 -17.86 -11.70 0.41
N ALA A 43 -18.54 -12.38 1.34
CA ALA A 43 -18.05 -12.59 2.68
C ALA A 43 -16.70 -13.32 2.67
N GLY A 44 -15.72 -12.80 3.41
CA GLY A 44 -14.44 -13.46 3.68
C GLY A 44 -13.38 -13.37 2.58
N ILE A 45 -13.70 -12.89 1.36
CA ILE A 45 -12.73 -12.87 0.25
C ILE A 45 -11.77 -11.68 0.28
N GLY A 46 -12.18 -10.58 0.92
CA GLY A 46 -11.44 -9.31 0.96
C GLY A 46 -10.38 -9.21 2.04
N VAL A 47 -9.48 -10.21 2.14
CA VAL A 47 -8.43 -10.24 3.17
C VAL A 47 -7.36 -9.18 2.92
N ALA A 48 -6.75 -8.67 4.00
CA ALA A 48 -5.80 -7.55 3.93
C ALA A 48 -4.60 -7.77 3.01
N GLY A 49 -4.13 -9.02 2.88
CA GLY A 49 -3.01 -9.37 2.02
C GLY A 49 -3.24 -9.12 0.53
N ASN A 50 -4.49 -9.08 0.08
CA ASN A 50 -4.83 -8.88 -1.33
C ASN A 50 -4.34 -7.53 -1.87
N ALA A 51 -4.20 -6.50 -1.03
CA ALA A 51 -3.70 -5.19 -1.46
C ALA A 51 -2.17 -5.13 -1.63
N ILE A 52 -1.43 -6.21 -1.38
CA ILE A 52 0.03 -6.27 -1.55
C ILE A 52 0.47 -7.54 -2.27
N ASP A 53 -0.44 -8.13 -3.05
CA ASP A 53 -0.19 -9.37 -3.78
C ASP A 53 0.49 -9.14 -5.14
N GLY A 54 0.67 -7.87 -5.54
CA GLY A 54 1.27 -7.49 -6.81
C GLY A 54 0.29 -7.50 -7.98
N ASN A 55 -1.03 -7.57 -7.73
CA ASN A 55 -2.05 -7.69 -8.76
C ASN A 55 -3.15 -6.64 -8.60
N ARG A 56 -3.09 -5.63 -9.47
CA ARG A 56 -4.06 -4.51 -9.56
C ARG A 56 -5.45 -4.89 -10.08
N ASN A 57 -5.87 -6.16 -10.04
CA ASN A 57 -7.19 -6.54 -10.52
C ASN A 57 -8.27 -5.91 -9.63
N SER A 58 -9.05 -5.01 -10.23
CA SER A 58 -9.96 -4.15 -9.49
C SER A 58 -11.35 -4.73 -9.26
N ALA A 59 -11.64 -5.94 -9.75
CA ALA A 59 -12.90 -6.60 -9.47
C ALA A 59 -12.80 -7.43 -8.19
N LEU A 60 -13.59 -7.09 -7.15
CA LEU A 60 -13.52 -7.76 -5.84
C LEU A 60 -13.62 -9.29 -5.96
N ALA A 61 -14.50 -9.78 -6.83
CA ALA A 61 -14.71 -11.21 -7.10
C ALA A 61 -13.47 -11.95 -7.63
N LYS A 62 -12.44 -11.24 -8.09
CA LYS A 62 -11.18 -11.81 -8.56
C LYS A 62 -10.18 -12.05 -7.43
N GLY A 63 -10.50 -11.68 -6.20
CA GLY A 63 -9.69 -12.00 -5.02
C GLY A 63 -8.43 -11.16 -4.86
N SER A 64 -8.31 -10.03 -5.58
CA SER A 64 -7.20 -9.08 -5.49
C SER A 64 -7.61 -7.74 -4.88
N CYS A 65 -8.74 -7.69 -4.17
CA CYS A 65 -9.11 -6.51 -3.40
C CYS A 65 -9.34 -6.87 -1.94
N THR A 66 -9.04 -5.95 -1.04
CA THR A 66 -9.42 -6.00 0.37
C THR A 66 -10.86 -5.52 0.55
N GLN A 67 -11.49 -5.90 1.67
CA GLN A 67 -12.79 -5.37 2.04
C GLN A 67 -13.00 -5.48 3.56
N THR A 68 -13.12 -4.34 4.23
CA THR A 68 -13.58 -4.28 5.63
C THR A 68 -15.10 -4.48 5.71
N ALA A 69 -15.62 -4.74 6.91
CA ALA A 69 -17.04 -4.53 7.15
C ALA A 69 -17.40 -3.03 7.01
N ASN A 70 -18.69 -2.73 6.97
CA ASN A 70 -19.16 -1.36 7.12
C ASN A 70 -19.06 -0.97 8.60
N GLU A 71 -18.16 -0.03 8.93
CA GLU A 71 -17.84 0.33 10.30
C GLU A 71 -17.31 1.77 10.41
N SER A 72 -17.12 2.22 11.65
CA SER A 72 -16.56 3.53 11.96
C SER A 72 -15.06 3.55 11.75
N SER A 73 -14.60 4.47 10.92
CA SER A 73 -13.17 4.72 10.70
C SER A 73 -12.37 3.46 10.32
N PRO A 74 -12.77 2.70 9.29
CA PRO A 74 -12.07 1.48 8.90
C PRO A 74 -10.65 1.83 8.42
N TRP A 75 -9.74 0.88 8.62
CA TRP A 75 -8.34 1.07 8.27
C TRP A 75 -7.70 -0.22 7.74
N TRP A 76 -6.70 -0.03 6.90
CA TRP A 76 -5.81 -1.06 6.39
C TRP A 76 -4.37 -0.62 6.63
N ARG A 77 -3.46 -1.53 6.94
CA ARG A 77 -2.05 -1.22 7.20
C ARG A 77 -1.13 -2.32 6.68
N VAL A 78 0.01 -1.92 6.11
CA VAL A 78 1.14 -2.82 5.85
C VAL A 78 2.32 -2.50 6.79
N ASN A 79 2.90 -3.55 7.37
CA ASN A 79 4.21 -3.50 8.01
C ASN A 79 5.30 -3.86 6.99
N LEU A 80 6.22 -2.94 6.74
CA LEU A 80 7.33 -3.09 5.78
C LEU A 80 8.57 -3.80 6.36
N HIS A 81 8.52 -4.17 7.65
CA HIS A 81 9.58 -4.82 8.45
C HIS A 81 10.81 -3.97 8.74
N LEU A 82 11.18 -3.06 7.83
CA LEU A 82 12.26 -2.10 7.99
C LEU A 82 11.72 -0.68 7.83
N LYS A 83 12.50 0.30 8.28
CA LYS A 83 12.21 1.70 8.06
C LYS A 83 12.68 2.10 6.66
N TYR A 84 11.83 2.80 5.94
CA TYR A 84 12.15 3.34 4.62
C TYR A 84 11.79 4.81 4.56
N SER A 85 12.58 5.57 3.82
CA SER A 85 12.19 6.90 3.36
C SER A 85 11.29 6.72 2.13
N ILE A 86 10.00 7.03 2.28
CA ILE A 86 8.96 6.78 1.29
C ILE A 86 8.64 8.09 0.57
N SER A 87 8.64 8.06 -0.77
CA SER A 87 8.33 9.23 -1.59
C SER A 87 6.90 9.21 -2.13
N ALA A 88 6.37 8.01 -2.43
CA ALA A 88 5.06 7.89 -3.02
C ALA A 88 4.35 6.59 -2.61
N VAL A 89 3.03 6.66 -2.53
CA VAL A 89 2.15 5.51 -2.37
C VAL A 89 1.18 5.48 -3.56
N ALA A 90 1.04 4.35 -4.22
CA ALA A 90 0.04 4.16 -5.26
C ALA A 90 -1.13 3.35 -4.72
N LEU A 91 -2.35 3.82 -4.93
CA LEU A 91 -3.57 3.10 -4.56
C LEU A 91 -4.35 2.70 -5.82
N THR A 92 -4.72 1.44 -5.93
CA THR A 92 -5.67 0.96 -6.94
C THR A 92 -7.05 0.80 -6.31
N ASN A 93 -8.03 1.51 -6.88
CA ASN A 93 -9.40 1.48 -6.40
C ASN A 93 -10.18 0.29 -6.97
N ARG A 94 -11.28 -0.08 -6.30
CA ARG A 94 -12.25 -1.03 -6.80
C ARG A 94 -12.89 -0.54 -8.10
N GLY A 95 -13.13 -1.47 -9.02
CA GLY A 95 -13.57 -1.18 -10.39
C GLY A 95 -14.95 -1.73 -10.76
N ASP A 96 -15.44 -2.77 -10.07
CA ASP A 96 -16.72 -3.41 -10.36
C ASP A 96 -17.94 -2.69 -9.74
N CYS A 97 -17.72 -1.83 -8.73
CA CYS A 97 -18.70 -0.90 -8.17
C CYS A 97 -18.03 0.08 -7.20
N CYS A 98 -18.83 0.99 -6.62
CA CYS A 98 -18.56 1.55 -5.29
C CYS A 98 -17.22 2.32 -5.19
N SER A 99 -16.82 2.99 -6.27
CA SER A 99 -15.53 3.66 -6.37
C SER A 99 -15.41 4.88 -5.46
N ASP A 100 -16.54 5.45 -5.03
CA ASP A 100 -16.62 6.53 -4.04
C ASP A 100 -16.25 6.07 -2.61
N GLY A 101 -16.07 4.76 -2.38
CA GLY A 101 -15.67 4.20 -1.09
C GLY A 101 -14.33 4.69 -0.56
N LEU A 102 -13.41 5.12 -1.44
CA LEU A 102 -12.10 5.67 -1.06
C LEU A 102 -12.08 7.19 -0.91
N ASP A 103 -13.15 7.90 -1.28
CA ASP A 103 -13.19 9.35 -1.20
C ASP A 103 -13.07 9.81 0.26
N GLY A 104 -12.07 10.67 0.52
CA GLY A 104 -11.69 11.16 1.84
C GLY A 104 -10.74 10.26 2.62
N ALA A 105 -10.29 9.13 2.08
CA ALA A 105 -9.31 8.29 2.76
C ALA A 105 -7.96 9.01 2.92
N GLU A 106 -7.27 8.77 4.03
CA GLU A 106 -5.96 9.35 4.34
C GLU A 106 -4.89 8.26 4.27
N ILE A 107 -3.78 8.59 3.61
CA ILE A 107 -2.57 7.76 3.57
C ILE A 107 -1.65 8.29 4.66
N ARG A 108 -1.26 7.44 5.60
CA ARG A 108 -0.44 7.81 6.76
C ARG A 108 0.80 6.93 6.84
N ILE A 109 1.93 7.55 7.15
CA ILE A 109 3.24 6.88 7.14
C ILE A 109 3.98 7.21 8.42
N GLY A 110 4.48 6.17 9.10
CA GLY A 110 5.30 6.37 10.29
C GLY A 110 5.75 5.08 10.94
N ASN A 111 6.21 5.21 12.19
CA ASN A 111 6.79 4.12 12.96
C ASN A 111 5.90 3.68 14.15
N SER A 112 4.85 4.44 14.47
CA SER A 112 3.97 4.12 15.60
C SER A 112 2.88 3.13 15.19
N ILE A 113 2.58 2.21 16.11
CA ILE A 113 1.43 1.30 16.04
C ILE A 113 0.30 1.74 16.98
N GLU A 114 0.52 2.77 17.78
CA GLU A 114 -0.52 3.34 18.64
C GLU A 114 -1.71 3.78 17.80
N ASN A 115 -2.92 3.55 18.31
CA ASN A 115 -4.18 3.76 17.57
C ASN A 115 -4.13 3.16 16.16
N GLU A 116 -3.52 1.98 16.01
CA GLU A 116 -3.34 1.26 14.75
C GLU A 116 -2.54 2.03 13.68
N GLY A 117 -1.74 3.01 14.09
CA GLY A 117 -0.95 3.87 13.20
C GLY A 117 -1.80 4.92 12.48
N LYS A 118 -3.06 5.13 12.89
CA LYS A 118 -3.96 6.16 12.35
C LYS A 118 -3.53 7.58 12.75
N ASP A 119 -2.63 7.72 13.73
CA ASP A 119 -2.10 9.02 14.15
C ASP A 119 -0.72 9.33 13.55
N ASN A 120 -0.16 8.44 12.73
CA ASN A 120 1.07 8.73 11.98
C ASN A 120 0.84 9.91 11.02
N PRO A 121 1.91 10.66 10.66
CA PRO A 121 1.84 11.77 9.71
C PRO A 121 1.10 11.42 8.42
N ILE A 122 0.27 12.35 7.93
CA ILE A 122 -0.43 12.23 6.65
C ILE A 122 0.59 12.43 5.52
N CYS A 123 0.67 11.45 4.62
CA CYS A 123 1.34 11.57 3.33
C CYS A 123 0.47 12.37 2.36
N ASP A 124 -0.80 11.96 2.20
CA ASP A 124 -1.77 12.59 1.32
C ASP A 124 -3.21 12.19 1.69
N THR A 125 -4.20 12.87 1.11
CA THR A 125 -5.64 12.59 1.25
C THR A 125 -6.24 12.32 -0.13
N VAL A 126 -6.98 11.22 -0.24
CA VAL A 126 -7.68 10.80 -1.44
C VAL A 126 -8.86 11.74 -1.70
N SER A 127 -8.77 12.55 -2.75
CA SER A 127 -9.91 13.34 -3.23
C SER A 127 -10.92 12.44 -3.94
N SER A 128 -10.47 11.71 -4.97
CA SER A 128 -11.18 10.63 -5.62
C SER A 128 -10.23 9.77 -6.43
N ILE A 129 -10.57 8.49 -6.62
CA ILE A 129 -9.90 7.61 -7.58
C ILE A 129 -10.98 7.01 -8.48
N PRO A 130 -10.94 7.21 -9.80
CA PRO A 130 -11.94 6.60 -10.69
C PRO A 130 -11.95 5.08 -10.58
N ALA A 131 -13.10 4.47 -10.88
CA ALA A 131 -13.29 3.02 -10.79
C ALA A 131 -12.17 2.24 -11.50
N GLY A 132 -11.51 1.36 -10.75
CA GLY A 132 -10.46 0.47 -11.25
C GLY A 132 -9.15 1.14 -11.65
N GLN A 133 -8.98 2.43 -11.41
CA GLN A 133 -7.75 3.16 -11.71
C GLN A 133 -6.76 3.09 -10.55
N THR A 134 -5.49 3.33 -10.88
CA THR A 134 -4.40 3.54 -9.91
C THR A 134 -4.02 5.01 -9.90
N VAL A 135 -3.93 5.62 -8.72
CA VAL A 135 -3.41 6.98 -8.53
C VAL A 135 -2.18 6.95 -7.63
N TYR A 136 -1.19 7.75 -7.99
CA TYR A 136 0.06 7.92 -7.24
C TYR A 136 -0.04 9.18 -6.38
N TYR A 137 0.18 9.01 -5.08
CA TYR A 137 0.19 10.07 -4.09
C TYR A 137 1.63 10.34 -3.68
N ASN A 138 2.16 11.48 -4.08
CA ASN A 138 3.49 11.92 -3.70
C ASN A 138 3.39 12.60 -2.33
N CYS A 139 4.09 12.06 -1.33
CA CYS A 139 4.03 12.63 0.01
C CYS A 139 4.58 14.07 -0.01
N SER A 140 3.85 15.00 0.61
CA SER A 140 4.21 16.43 0.65
C SER A 140 5.57 16.71 1.33
N SER A 141 6.04 15.78 2.16
CA SER A 141 7.35 15.79 2.79
C SER A 141 7.97 14.40 2.73
N LEU A 142 9.30 14.34 2.94
CA LEU A 142 9.98 13.06 3.06
C LEU A 142 9.57 12.36 4.36
N LEU A 143 8.74 11.32 4.25
CA LEU A 143 8.27 10.56 5.40
C LEU A 143 9.11 9.28 5.56
N GLU A 144 9.61 9.07 6.77
CA GLU A 144 10.25 7.80 7.14
C GLU A 144 9.29 6.96 7.98
N GLY A 145 9.11 5.70 7.60
CA GLY A 145 8.23 4.80 8.34
C GLY A 145 8.46 3.32 8.02
N SER A 146 8.08 2.48 8.99
CA SER A 146 7.92 1.03 8.80
C SER A 146 6.47 0.62 8.56
N TYR A 147 5.52 1.55 8.73
CA TYR A 147 4.09 1.32 8.54
C TYR A 147 3.51 2.32 7.54
N VAL A 148 2.69 1.81 6.63
CA VAL A 148 1.79 2.60 5.80
C VAL A 148 0.36 2.19 6.15
N THR A 149 -0.43 3.15 6.60
CA THR A 149 -1.83 2.95 6.99
C THR A 149 -2.72 3.77 6.06
N VAL A 150 -3.75 3.15 5.48
CA VAL A 150 -4.84 3.83 4.79
C VAL A 150 -6.05 3.80 5.71
N VAL A 151 -6.56 4.96 6.08
CA VAL A 151 -7.72 5.11 6.98
C VAL A 151 -8.82 5.87 6.26
N LEU A 152 -10.05 5.42 6.37
CA LEU A 152 -11.22 6.18 5.92
C LEU A 152 -11.81 6.87 7.15
N PRO A 153 -11.65 8.18 7.38
CA PRO A 153 -12.03 8.85 8.64
C PRO A 153 -13.54 9.15 8.75
N ARG A 154 -14.38 8.17 8.38
CA ARG A 154 -15.84 8.22 8.42
C ARG A 154 -16.42 6.81 8.52
N GLU A 155 -17.73 6.71 8.70
CA GLU A 155 -18.44 5.45 8.48
C GLU A 155 -18.29 5.01 7.02
N GLY A 156 -18.00 3.73 6.81
CA GLY A 156 -17.93 3.17 5.48
C GLY A 156 -17.27 1.80 5.41
N THR A 157 -17.05 1.35 4.18
CA THR A 157 -16.30 0.14 3.85
C THR A 157 -15.03 0.55 3.12
N LEU A 158 -13.87 0.16 3.64
CA LEU A 158 -12.59 0.37 2.97
C LEU A 158 -12.28 -0.83 2.06
N SER A 159 -12.00 -0.56 0.78
CA SER A 159 -11.62 -1.56 -0.21
C SER A 159 -10.46 -1.05 -1.05
N LEU A 160 -9.35 -1.79 -1.04
CA LEU A 160 -8.12 -1.45 -1.74
C LEU A 160 -7.73 -2.64 -2.62
N CYS A 161 -7.54 -2.42 -3.91
CA CYS A 161 -7.17 -3.49 -4.84
C CYS A 161 -5.67 -3.60 -5.09
N GLU A 162 -4.89 -2.57 -4.76
CA GLU A 162 -3.44 -2.67 -4.63
C GLU A 162 -2.94 -1.44 -3.90
N VAL A 163 -1.94 -1.61 -3.04
CA VAL A 163 -1.19 -0.56 -2.37
C VAL A 163 0.28 -0.78 -2.67
N GLU A 164 0.86 0.13 -3.44
CA GLU A 164 2.29 0.09 -3.75
C GLU A 164 3.03 1.17 -2.97
N VAL A 165 4.10 0.79 -2.28
CA VAL A 165 4.90 1.71 -1.46
C VAL A 165 6.25 1.91 -2.12
N ASN A 166 6.53 3.13 -2.59
CA ASN A 166 7.72 3.46 -3.36
C ASN A 166 8.73 4.24 -2.51
N PRO A 167 9.98 3.76 -2.37
CA PRO A 167 11.03 4.49 -1.68
C PRO A 167 11.49 5.69 -2.50
N VAL A 168 12.18 6.64 -1.85
CA VAL A 168 12.98 7.62 -2.58
C VAL A 168 14.01 6.90 -3.44
N ASN A 169 14.05 7.23 -4.73
CA ASN A 169 15.15 6.84 -5.61
C ASN A 169 16.41 7.62 -5.21
N ILE A 170 17.31 6.98 -4.46
CA ILE A 170 18.64 7.53 -4.23
C ILE A 170 19.52 7.04 -5.39
N ASN A 171 19.69 7.88 -6.41
CA ASN A 171 20.77 7.67 -7.39
C ASN A 171 22.10 7.89 -6.64
N THR A 172 22.79 6.81 -6.25
CA THR A 172 24.16 6.85 -5.72
C THR A 172 25.15 6.38 -6.78
#